data_AF-A0AAD9BS97-F1
#
_entry.id   AF-A0AAD9BS97-F1
#
_cell.length_a   1.000
_cell.length_b   1.000
_cell.length_c   1.000
_cell.angle_alpha   90.00
_cell.angle_beta   90.00
_cell.angle_gamma   90.00
#
_symmetry.space_group_name_H-M   'P 1'
#
loop_
_entity.id
_entity.type
_entity.pdbx_description
1 polymer ?
#
loop_
_entity_poly.entity_id
_entity_poly.type
_entity_poly.pdbx_seq_one_letter_code
_entity_poly.pdbx_strand_id
1 'polypeptide(L)'
;MEGLPDIKDKYIINLTNTIENCVKCDNPEKKPEKSFKWNKTVNEDGGKVGAAEAAEIMNNMAVFINSFEGNSAAVSVAEGISGVIVRKPDPEDIEEISFAYNSPNESMNIVENSDYLDKFSRSVSLSKEAFEKALSLNITVPFVALFRFNNLVSDELNSIVLGNEVLAVEMGTTISNLTDKMSIHFRNVAYEGYPSCQSWNGEGSRPNWTDYGCETIQKGNNITCRCSHLTFFAILLAPPNVTISSSDLKNLTTITQVGCGFSLFFLSIVLFMHSLLRKTKASISTRILIYLIVALYC
;
A
#
# COMPACT_ATOMS: atom_id res chain seq x y z
N MET A 1 44.36 35.69 2.96
CA MET A 1 43.09 35.46 3.69
C MET A 1 42.51 34.17 3.14
N GLU A 2 42.99 33.04 3.64
CA GLU A 2 42.41 31.73 3.34
C GLU A 2 41.10 31.60 4.13
N GLY A 3 40.02 31.29 3.42
CA GLY A 3 38.72 31.02 4.02
C GLY A 3 38.77 29.71 4.78
N LEU A 4 38.33 29.74 6.04
CA LEU A 4 38.10 28.54 6.84
C LEU A 4 37.10 27.63 6.12
N PRO A 5 37.33 26.31 6.03
CA PRO A 5 36.35 25.39 5.48
C PRO A 5 35.10 25.34 6.38
N ASP A 6 33.93 25.28 5.75
CA ASP A 6 32.61 25.14 6.38
C ASP A 6 32.49 23.76 7.05
N ILE A 7 32.73 23.70 8.36
CA ILE A 7 32.63 22.46 9.16
C ILE A 7 31.15 22.22 9.48
N LYS A 8 30.48 21.39 8.66
CA LYS A 8 29.03 21.12 8.75
C LYS A 8 28.59 20.14 9.85
N ASP A 9 29.50 19.49 10.56
CA ASP A 9 29.16 18.44 11.52
C ASP A 9 29.68 18.79 12.92
N LYS A 10 28.86 19.46 13.74
CA LYS A 10 29.12 19.65 15.18
C LYS A 10 28.35 18.61 16.00
N TYR A 11 29.07 17.72 16.67
CA TYR A 11 28.53 16.81 17.67
C TYR A 11 28.74 17.39 19.08
N ILE A 12 27.69 17.41 19.91
CA ILE A 12 27.77 17.79 21.33
C ILE A 12 27.61 16.51 22.14
N ILE A 13 28.71 16.01 22.70
CA ILE A 13 28.70 14.83 23.58
C ILE A 13 28.63 15.32 25.03
N ASN A 14 27.62 14.88 25.78
CA ASN A 14 27.49 15.22 27.20
C ASN A 14 28.26 14.20 28.07
N LEU A 15 29.44 14.60 28.54
CA LEU A 15 30.38 13.76 29.29
C LEU A 15 29.99 13.51 30.75
N THR A 16 28.85 14.01 31.24
CA THR A 16 28.42 13.83 32.64
C THR A 16 27.69 12.51 32.90
N ASN A 17 27.43 11.69 31.87
CA ASN A 17 26.69 10.45 32.03
C ASN A 17 27.65 9.29 32.36
N THR A 18 27.55 8.72 33.56
CA THR A 18 28.44 7.67 34.10
C THR A 18 28.14 6.26 33.55
N ILE A 19 27.48 6.16 32.41
CA ILE A 19 27.11 4.89 31.79
C ILE A 19 28.09 4.66 30.63
N GLU A 20 28.88 3.59 30.70
CA GLU A 20 29.76 3.12 29.62
C GLU A 20 28.93 2.58 28.44
N ASN A 21 28.23 3.46 27.73
CA ASN A 21 27.58 3.11 26.48
C ASN A 21 28.42 3.68 25.34
N CYS A 22 29.02 2.80 24.53
CA CYS A 22 29.60 3.18 23.26
C CYS A 22 28.49 3.77 22.38
N VAL A 23 28.58 5.06 22.08
CA VAL A 23 27.69 5.73 21.12
C VAL A 23 28.42 5.81 19.79
N LYS A 24 27.83 5.24 18.73
CA LYS A 24 28.35 5.40 17.37
C LYS A 24 28.25 6.89 17.02
N CYS A 25 29.38 7.55 16.77
CA CYS A 25 29.45 8.99 16.46
C CYS A 25 29.03 9.31 15.01
N ASP A 26 28.43 8.36 14.31
CA ASP A 26 27.97 8.56 12.95
C ASP A 26 26.67 9.37 12.97
N ASN A 27 26.53 10.30 12.01
CA ASN A 27 25.27 11.00 11.80
C ASN A 27 24.17 9.95 11.50
N PRO A 28 23.14 9.83 12.36
CA PRO A 28 22.14 8.77 12.25
C PRO A 28 21.18 8.98 11.08
N GLU A 29 21.11 10.21 10.56
CA GLU A 29 20.39 10.58 9.34
C GLU A 29 21.39 10.85 8.21
N LYS A 30 21.35 10.04 7.16
CA LYS A 30 22.20 10.19 5.98
C LYS A 30 21.35 10.54 4.76
N LYS A 31 21.75 11.58 4.04
CA LYS A 31 21.20 11.82 2.70
C LYS A 31 21.84 10.87 1.69
N PRO A 32 21.12 10.48 0.63
CA PRO A 32 21.73 9.69 -0.44
C PRO A 32 22.95 10.41 -1.04
N GLU A 33 24.01 9.67 -1.32
CA GLU A 33 25.29 10.22 -1.80
C GLU A 33 25.16 10.96 -3.14
N LYS A 34 24.26 10.47 -3.99
CA LYS A 34 24.05 10.98 -5.34
C LYS A 34 22.56 11.14 -5.62
N SER A 35 22.24 11.92 -6.66
CA SER A 35 20.88 12.08 -7.16
C SER A 35 20.86 11.78 -8.66
N PHE A 36 19.94 10.95 -9.10
CA PHE A 36 19.78 10.55 -10.50
C PHE A 36 18.37 10.83 -10.99
N LYS A 37 18.28 11.29 -12.23
CA LYS A 37 17.01 11.33 -12.98
C LYS A 37 17.00 10.16 -13.94
N TRP A 38 16.04 9.27 -13.78
CA TRP A 38 15.84 8.17 -14.70
C TRP A 38 14.90 8.63 -15.81
N ASN A 39 15.46 8.91 -16.99
CA ASN A 39 14.70 9.33 -18.17
C ASN A 39 13.88 8.17 -18.76
N LYS A 40 12.82 7.77 -18.07
CA LYS A 40 11.84 6.79 -18.58
C LYS A 40 10.60 7.54 -19.02
N THR A 41 10.13 7.26 -20.23
CA THR A 41 8.83 7.77 -20.70
C THR A 41 7.75 7.05 -19.91
N VAL A 42 7.07 7.76 -19.03
CA VAL A 42 5.92 7.23 -18.31
C VAL A 42 4.68 7.67 -19.07
N ASN A 43 3.89 6.70 -19.56
CA ASN A 43 2.61 7.01 -20.14
C ASN A 43 1.66 7.38 -19.01
N GLU A 44 1.28 8.64 -18.95
CA GLU A 44 0.31 9.15 -17.99
C GLU A 44 -1.06 9.23 -18.64
N ASP A 45 -2.06 8.61 -18.01
CA ASP A 45 -3.47 8.81 -18.37
C ASP A 45 -4.06 9.84 -17.41
N GLY A 46 -4.34 11.05 -17.91
CA GLY A 46 -4.84 12.15 -17.10
C GLY A 46 -3.89 12.61 -15.98
N GLY A 47 -2.56 12.48 -16.17
CA GLY A 47 -1.55 12.82 -15.16
C GLY A 47 -1.33 11.74 -14.09
N LYS A 48 -1.94 10.56 -14.25
CA LYS A 48 -1.74 9.40 -13.38
C LYS A 48 -0.88 8.34 -14.05
N VAL A 49 -0.03 7.70 -13.26
CA VAL A 49 0.83 6.59 -13.66
C VAL A 49 0.02 5.31 -13.68
N GLY A 50 0.02 4.60 -14.82
CA GLY A 50 -0.63 3.31 -14.93
C GLY A 50 0.03 2.24 -14.05
N ALA A 51 -0.75 1.22 -13.67
CA ALA A 51 -0.26 0.15 -12.81
C ALA A 51 0.88 -0.64 -13.48
N ALA A 52 0.70 -0.99 -14.76
CA ALA A 52 1.71 -1.70 -15.54
C ALA A 52 3.03 -0.92 -15.62
N GLU A 53 2.97 0.41 -15.82
CA GLU A 53 4.13 1.29 -15.86
C GLU A 53 4.86 1.32 -14.51
N ALA A 54 4.13 1.39 -13.40
CA ALA A 54 4.70 1.35 -12.05
C ALA A 54 5.42 0.01 -11.78
N ALA A 55 4.80 -1.12 -12.14
CA ALA A 55 5.40 -2.44 -12.05
C ALA A 55 6.65 -2.56 -12.93
N GLU A 56 6.62 -2.01 -14.15
CA GLU A 56 7.76 -2.02 -15.06
C GLU A 56 8.94 -1.17 -14.54
N ILE A 57 8.67 -0.06 -13.84
CA ILE A 57 9.72 0.74 -13.17
C ILE A 57 10.44 -0.11 -12.12
N MET A 58 9.69 -0.81 -11.27
CA MET A 58 10.27 -1.63 -10.20
C MET A 58 11.01 -2.85 -10.76
N ASN A 59 10.44 -3.57 -11.73
CA ASN A 59 11.07 -4.73 -12.35
C ASN A 59 12.39 -4.40 -13.06
N ASN A 60 12.51 -3.20 -13.64
CA ASN A 60 13.74 -2.75 -14.29
C ASN A 60 14.81 -2.24 -13.30
N MET A 61 14.51 -2.23 -11.98
CA MET A 61 15.43 -1.71 -10.97
C MET A 61 16.71 -2.54 -10.86
N ALA A 62 16.59 -3.88 -10.98
CA ALA A 62 17.73 -4.79 -10.97
C ALA A 62 18.70 -4.54 -12.14
N VAL A 63 18.22 -3.93 -13.24
CA VAL A 63 19.06 -3.49 -14.36
C VAL A 63 19.61 -2.09 -14.08
N PHE A 64 18.76 -1.19 -13.61
CA PHE A 64 19.12 0.20 -13.30
C PHE A 64 20.20 0.30 -12.21
N ILE A 65 20.23 -0.63 -11.25
CA ILE A 65 21.25 -0.70 -10.22
C ILE A 65 22.66 -0.81 -10.81
N ASN A 66 22.87 -1.24 -12.06
CA ASN A 66 24.22 -1.29 -12.64
C ASN A 66 24.65 0.04 -13.27
N SER A 67 23.75 1.02 -13.37
CA SER A 67 23.96 2.28 -14.09
C SER A 67 24.60 3.40 -13.24
N PHE A 68 24.58 3.28 -11.91
CA PHE A 68 25.19 4.29 -11.04
C PHE A 68 26.33 3.74 -10.20
N GLU A 69 27.31 4.57 -9.87
CA GLU A 69 28.39 4.22 -8.94
C GLU A 69 28.10 4.81 -7.55
N GLY A 70 28.42 4.10 -6.47
CA GLY A 70 28.21 4.55 -5.08
C GLY A 70 27.37 3.59 -4.24
N ASN A 71 27.24 3.88 -2.95
CA ASN A 71 26.48 3.01 -2.03
C ASN A 71 25.02 3.46 -1.89
N SER A 72 24.71 4.73 -2.17
CA SER A 72 23.33 5.20 -2.12
C SER A 72 23.00 6.26 -3.18
N ALA A 73 21.74 6.32 -3.59
CA ALA A 73 21.26 7.24 -4.61
C ALA A 73 19.79 7.63 -4.38
N ALA A 74 19.48 8.93 -4.47
CA ALA A 74 18.13 9.42 -4.69
C ALA A 74 17.79 9.29 -6.17
N VAL A 75 16.60 8.81 -6.50
CA VAL A 75 16.15 8.60 -7.88
C VAL A 75 14.83 9.31 -8.10
N SER A 76 14.74 10.08 -9.17
CA SER A 76 13.50 10.66 -9.67
C SER A 76 13.23 10.11 -11.07
N VAL A 77 12.05 9.56 -11.30
CA VAL A 77 11.68 8.91 -12.58
C VAL A 77 10.81 9.84 -13.40
N ALA A 78 9.73 10.32 -12.79
CA ALA A 78 8.77 11.24 -13.36
C ALA A 78 8.17 12.12 -12.25
N GLU A 79 7.28 13.03 -12.62
CA GLU A 79 6.50 13.78 -11.63
C GLU A 79 5.70 12.79 -10.75
N GLY A 80 5.77 12.98 -9.44
CA GLY A 80 5.13 12.08 -8.47
C GLY A 80 5.83 10.73 -8.25
N ILE A 81 6.92 10.41 -8.97
CA ILE A 81 7.67 9.16 -8.79
C ILE A 81 9.11 9.44 -8.36
N SER A 82 9.42 9.08 -7.12
CA SER A 82 10.75 9.26 -6.53
C SER A 82 11.08 8.15 -5.55
N GLY A 83 12.35 7.82 -5.39
CA GLY A 83 12.80 6.80 -4.47
C GLY A 83 14.23 6.97 -4.01
N VAL A 84 14.66 6.06 -3.16
CA VAL A 84 16.05 5.94 -2.71
C VAL A 84 16.49 4.49 -2.89
N ILE A 85 17.74 4.35 -3.32
CA ILE A 85 18.41 3.07 -3.51
C ILE A 85 19.61 3.03 -2.59
N VAL A 86 19.82 1.89 -1.93
CA VAL A 86 21.01 1.62 -1.10
C VAL A 86 21.57 0.26 -1.45
N ARG A 87 22.89 0.20 -1.67
CA ARG A 87 23.65 -1.03 -1.85
C ARG A 87 24.34 -1.39 -0.54
N LYS A 88 24.38 -2.69 -0.27
CA LYS A 88 25.11 -3.27 0.86
C LYS A 88 26.15 -4.26 0.31
N PRO A 89 27.28 -3.77 -0.23
CA PRO A 89 28.25 -4.63 -0.90
C PRO A 89 28.92 -5.62 0.05
N ASP A 90 28.96 -5.31 1.35
CA ASP A 90 29.51 -6.18 2.38
C ASP A 90 28.39 -7.00 3.05
N PRO A 91 28.42 -8.35 2.95
CA PRO A 91 27.49 -9.23 3.65
C PRO A 91 27.55 -9.12 5.18
N GLU A 92 28.69 -8.70 5.75
CA GLU A 92 28.88 -8.53 7.20
C GLU A 92 28.20 -7.24 7.71
N ASP A 93 28.00 -6.24 6.84
CA ASP A 93 27.32 -4.96 7.14
C ASP A 93 25.79 -5.01 6.93
N ILE A 94 25.23 -6.21 6.84
CA ILE A 94 23.80 -6.40 6.69
C ILE A 94 23.13 -6.27 8.07
N GLU A 95 22.54 -5.10 8.26
CA GLU A 95 21.72 -4.74 9.40
C GLU A 95 20.35 -4.22 8.91
N GLU A 96 19.42 -4.00 9.83
CA GLU A 96 18.19 -3.29 9.53
C GLU A 96 18.50 -1.93 8.91
N ILE A 97 17.79 -1.58 7.84
CA ILE A 97 17.86 -0.24 7.25
C ILE A 97 16.49 0.41 7.32
N SER A 98 16.47 1.69 7.65
CA SER A 98 15.27 2.49 7.66
C SER A 98 15.36 3.66 6.71
N PHE A 99 14.22 4.05 6.16
CA PHE A 99 14.04 5.24 5.35
C PHE A 99 13.01 6.11 6.02
N ALA A 100 13.23 7.43 6.07
CA ALA A 100 12.33 8.33 6.79
C ALA A 100 12.18 9.70 6.12
N TYR A 101 11.00 10.30 6.26
CA TYR A 101 10.64 11.59 5.64
C TYR A 101 9.38 12.19 6.32
N ASN A 102 9.14 13.50 6.17
CA ASN A 102 8.02 14.16 6.87
C ASN A 102 6.77 14.36 6.03
N SER A 103 6.89 14.38 4.70
CA SER A 103 5.75 14.58 3.81
C SER A 103 5.93 13.87 2.47
N PRO A 104 4.85 13.56 1.74
CA PRO A 104 4.93 12.85 0.45
C PRO A 104 5.75 13.60 -0.61
N ASN A 105 6.02 14.90 -0.42
CA ASN A 105 6.78 15.72 -1.37
C ASN A 105 8.25 15.90 -0.96
N GLU A 106 8.64 15.44 0.22
CA GLU A 106 10.02 15.51 0.68
C GLU A 106 10.87 14.32 0.20
N SER A 107 12.18 14.56 0.08
CA SER A 107 13.15 13.50 -0.19
C SER A 107 13.23 12.53 0.99
N MET A 108 13.43 11.25 0.70
CA MET A 108 13.66 10.25 1.74
C MET A 108 15.11 10.31 2.24
N ASN A 109 15.28 10.22 3.55
CA ASN A 109 16.56 10.05 4.19
C ASN A 109 16.80 8.57 4.53
N ILE A 110 18.06 8.17 4.61
CA ILE A 110 18.49 6.87 5.10
C ILE A 110 18.78 7.02 6.60
N VAL A 111 18.20 6.16 7.41
CA VAL A 111 18.31 6.18 8.87
C VAL A 111 18.83 4.83 9.34
N GLU A 112 20.01 4.83 9.96
CA GLU A 112 20.66 3.62 10.47
C GLU A 112 20.30 3.34 11.94
N ASN A 113 19.90 4.37 12.70
CA ASN A 113 19.50 4.23 14.10
C ASN A 113 17.98 4.47 14.25
N SER A 114 17.26 3.42 14.65
CA SER A 114 15.80 3.44 14.82
C SER A 114 15.30 4.46 15.85
N ASP A 115 16.12 4.86 16.83
CA ASP A 115 15.79 5.90 17.84
C ASP A 115 15.51 7.27 17.20
N TYR A 116 15.98 7.50 15.97
CA TYR A 116 15.82 8.76 15.24
C TYR A 116 14.55 8.79 14.38
N LEU A 117 13.88 7.65 14.17
CA LEU A 117 12.66 7.57 13.37
C LEU A 117 11.50 8.36 13.98
N ASP A 118 11.52 8.56 15.29
CA ASP A 118 10.53 9.30 16.05
C ASP A 118 10.37 10.77 15.63
N LYS A 119 11.39 11.33 14.97
CA LYS A 119 11.41 12.69 14.44
C LYS A 119 10.68 12.82 13.10
N PHE A 120 10.39 11.71 12.44
CA PHE A 120 9.79 11.68 11.12
C PHE A 120 8.30 11.31 11.20
N SER A 121 7.51 11.91 10.32
CA SER A 121 6.09 11.56 10.20
C SER A 121 5.89 10.25 9.44
N ARG A 122 6.85 9.82 8.62
CA ARG A 122 6.77 8.57 7.85
C ARG A 122 8.11 7.84 7.88
N SER A 123 8.07 6.54 8.03
CA SER A 123 9.26 5.69 7.88
C SER A 123 8.94 4.31 7.32
N VAL A 124 9.94 3.70 6.70
CA VAL A 124 9.92 2.32 6.21
C VAL A 124 11.18 1.62 6.71
N SER A 125 11.04 0.53 7.44
CA SER A 125 12.15 -0.25 7.99
C SER A 125 12.13 -1.66 7.43
N LEU A 126 13.28 -2.12 6.95
CA LEU A 126 13.45 -3.43 6.34
C LEU A 126 14.36 -4.28 7.22
N SER A 127 13.86 -5.45 7.58
CA SER A 127 14.54 -6.37 8.48
C SER A 127 15.83 -6.93 7.87
N LYS A 128 16.75 -7.33 8.75
CA LYS A 128 17.95 -8.07 8.37
C LYS A 128 17.60 -9.35 7.58
N GLU A 129 16.53 -10.04 7.97
CA GLU A 129 16.05 -11.26 7.31
C GLU A 129 15.77 -11.04 5.80
N ALA A 130 15.25 -9.87 5.42
CA ALA A 130 14.97 -9.57 4.01
C ALA A 130 16.25 -9.56 3.16
N PHE A 131 17.33 -8.96 3.67
CA PHE A 131 18.62 -8.96 3.00
C PHE A 131 19.29 -10.34 2.97
N GLU A 132 19.20 -11.10 4.06
CA GLU A 132 19.71 -12.47 4.12
C GLU A 132 19.00 -13.37 3.09
N LYS A 133 17.67 -13.25 2.96
CA LYS A 133 16.91 -13.93 1.90
C LYS A 133 17.35 -13.49 0.51
N ALA A 134 17.52 -12.19 0.28
CA ALA A 134 17.99 -11.67 -1.01
C ALA A 134 19.38 -12.24 -1.40
N LEU A 135 20.32 -12.30 -0.45
CA LEU A 135 21.64 -12.90 -0.64
C LEU A 135 21.59 -14.39 -0.96
N SER A 136 20.72 -15.15 -0.27
CA SER A 136 20.59 -16.60 -0.50
C SER A 136 20.17 -16.98 -1.92
N LEU A 137 19.64 -16.00 -2.68
CA LEU A 137 19.17 -16.16 -4.06
C LEU A 137 20.24 -15.75 -5.10
N ASN A 138 21.52 -15.73 -4.73
CA ASN A 138 22.68 -15.45 -5.59
C ASN A 138 22.71 -14.06 -6.23
N ILE A 139 22.20 -13.04 -5.54
CA ILE A 139 22.36 -11.65 -5.96
C ILE A 139 23.81 -11.21 -5.67
N THR A 140 24.52 -10.72 -6.70
CA THR A 140 25.94 -10.36 -6.60
C THR A 140 26.20 -9.21 -5.63
N VAL A 141 25.29 -8.23 -5.58
CA VAL A 141 25.35 -7.10 -4.65
C VAL A 141 23.94 -6.87 -4.12
N PRO A 142 23.65 -7.15 -2.84
CA PRO A 142 22.32 -6.91 -2.31
C PRO A 142 22.06 -5.41 -2.27
N PHE A 143 20.87 -5.04 -2.70
CA PHE A 143 20.42 -3.68 -2.69
C PHE A 143 18.98 -3.64 -2.21
N VAL A 144 18.56 -2.45 -1.83
CA VAL A 144 17.16 -2.11 -1.62
C VAL A 144 16.86 -0.87 -2.44
N ALA A 145 15.71 -0.88 -3.11
CA ALA A 145 15.10 0.28 -3.70
C ALA A 145 13.74 0.50 -3.05
N LEU A 146 13.58 1.66 -2.39
CA LEU A 146 12.29 2.14 -1.88
C LEU A 146 11.81 3.27 -2.78
N PHE A 147 10.66 3.06 -3.42
CA PHE A 147 10.03 4.04 -4.31
C PHE A 147 8.70 4.49 -3.74
N ARG A 148 8.36 5.73 -4.05
CA ARG A 148 7.10 6.36 -3.73
C ARG A 148 6.44 6.86 -5.01
N PHE A 149 5.16 6.56 -5.13
CA PHE A 149 4.27 6.98 -6.21
C PHE A 149 3.15 7.83 -5.62
N ASN A 150 3.15 9.12 -5.94
CA ASN A 150 2.17 10.11 -5.49
C ASN A 150 1.01 10.30 -6.47
N ASN A 151 1.03 9.60 -7.61
CA ASN A 151 0.09 9.76 -8.72
C ASN A 151 -0.26 8.42 -9.38
N LEU A 152 -0.25 7.31 -8.64
CA LEU A 152 -0.67 6.02 -9.18
C LEU A 152 -2.16 6.01 -9.54
N VAL A 153 -2.54 5.31 -10.62
CA VAL A 153 -3.94 5.07 -10.97
C VAL A 153 -4.68 4.36 -9.84
N SER A 154 -5.95 4.72 -9.66
CA SER A 154 -6.82 4.09 -8.67
C SER A 154 -7.18 2.65 -9.07
N ASP A 155 -7.43 1.82 -8.07
CA ASP A 155 -8.00 0.47 -8.23
C ASP A 155 -9.41 0.53 -8.82
N GLU A 156 -10.00 -0.63 -9.11
CA GLU A 156 -11.36 -0.71 -9.66
C GLU A 156 -12.44 -0.18 -8.72
N LEU A 157 -12.20 -0.29 -7.40
CA LEU A 157 -13.13 0.16 -6.36
C LEU A 157 -12.99 1.66 -6.03
N ASN A 158 -12.02 2.36 -6.63
CA ASN A 158 -11.67 3.75 -6.31
C ASN A 158 -11.43 3.96 -4.81
N SER A 159 -10.67 3.04 -4.21
CA SER A 159 -10.24 3.08 -2.82
C SER A 159 -9.46 4.36 -2.51
N ILE A 160 -9.66 4.90 -1.31
CA ILE A 160 -8.98 6.11 -0.85
C ILE A 160 -7.62 5.73 -0.29
N VAL A 161 -6.54 6.14 -0.96
CA VAL A 161 -5.17 5.96 -0.49
C VAL A 161 -4.76 7.12 0.40
N LEU A 162 -4.33 6.85 1.64
CA LEU A 162 -3.84 7.85 2.58
C LEU A 162 -2.68 8.64 1.97
N GLY A 163 -2.83 9.97 1.86
CA GLY A 163 -1.81 10.86 1.31
C GLY A 163 -1.54 10.68 -0.19
N ASN A 164 -2.38 9.92 -0.90
CA ASN A 164 -2.16 9.48 -2.28
C ASN A 164 -0.77 8.81 -2.47
N GLU A 165 -0.29 8.15 -1.42
CA GLU A 165 1.08 7.68 -1.31
C GLU A 165 1.14 6.15 -1.38
N VAL A 166 1.70 5.64 -2.48
CA VAL A 166 1.98 4.22 -2.67
C VAL A 166 3.48 4.00 -2.58
N LEU A 167 3.90 3.08 -1.71
CA LEU A 167 5.31 2.72 -1.50
C LEU A 167 5.60 1.39 -2.18
N ALA A 168 6.73 1.27 -2.86
CA ALA A 168 7.18 0.03 -3.49
C ALA A 168 8.58 -0.32 -3.02
N VAL A 169 8.79 -1.58 -2.67
CA VAL A 169 10.10 -2.08 -2.22
C VAL A 169 10.57 -3.19 -3.15
N GLU A 170 11.81 -3.06 -3.63
CA GLU A 170 12.46 -4.04 -4.52
C GLU A 170 13.89 -4.33 -4.05
N MET A 171 14.31 -5.59 -4.13
CA MET A 171 15.66 -6.05 -3.78
C MET A 171 16.34 -6.87 -4.90
N GLY A 172 15.75 -6.88 -6.10
CA GLY A 172 16.19 -7.65 -7.27
C GLY A 172 15.66 -9.08 -7.31
N THR A 173 14.79 -9.45 -6.36
CA THR A 173 14.19 -10.79 -6.27
C THR A 173 12.93 -10.75 -5.41
N THR A 174 12.08 -11.76 -5.56
CA THR A 174 10.86 -11.89 -4.78
C THR A 174 11.17 -12.26 -3.34
N ILE A 175 10.93 -11.33 -2.41
CA ILE A 175 11.08 -11.56 -0.97
C ILE A 175 9.70 -11.79 -0.35
N SER A 176 9.50 -12.96 0.26
CA SER A 176 8.25 -13.32 0.94
C SER A 176 8.50 -14.24 2.15
N ASN A 177 7.44 -14.44 2.95
CA ASN A 177 7.46 -15.24 4.18
C ASN A 177 8.54 -14.78 5.15
N LEU A 178 8.64 -13.45 5.36
CA LEU A 178 9.47 -12.87 6.41
C LEU A 178 8.86 -13.15 7.78
N THR A 179 9.66 -13.69 8.68
CA THR A 179 9.28 -13.90 10.08
C THR A 179 9.44 -12.58 10.84
N ASP A 180 10.57 -11.93 10.62
CA ASP A 180 10.82 -10.54 10.97
C ASP A 180 10.31 -9.61 9.86
N LYS A 181 9.05 -9.20 10.01
CA LYS A 181 8.30 -8.40 9.02
C LYS A 181 8.88 -6.99 8.87
N MET A 182 8.91 -6.50 7.63
CA MET A 182 9.18 -5.07 7.37
C MET A 182 8.09 -4.20 8.01
N SER A 183 8.42 -2.96 8.34
CA SER A 183 7.46 -2.03 8.91
C SER A 183 7.34 -0.74 8.10
N ILE A 184 6.11 -0.24 7.99
CA ILE A 184 5.81 1.09 7.44
C ILE A 184 5.09 1.85 8.55
N HIS A 185 5.61 2.99 8.94
CA HIS A 185 5.07 3.78 10.04
C HIS A 185 4.64 5.16 9.54
N PHE A 186 3.43 5.57 9.92
CA PHE A 186 2.88 6.90 9.73
C PHE A 186 2.59 7.45 11.13
N ARG A 187 3.32 8.48 11.54
CA ARG A 187 3.28 9.10 12.88
C ARG A 187 2.59 10.45 12.83
N ASN A 188 1.63 10.65 13.73
CA ASN A 188 0.89 11.89 13.90
C ASN A 188 0.31 12.44 12.57
N VAL A 189 -0.10 11.53 11.69
CA VAL A 189 -0.70 11.89 10.40
C VAL A 189 -2.21 12.00 10.64
N ALA A 190 -2.81 13.11 10.24
CA ALA A 190 -4.25 13.29 10.29
C ALA A 190 -4.92 12.51 9.16
N TYR A 191 -5.94 11.71 9.48
CA TYR A 191 -6.77 10.97 8.53
C TYR A 191 -8.16 10.77 9.10
N GLU A 192 -9.11 10.49 8.21
CA GLU A 192 -10.48 10.12 8.57
C GLU A 192 -10.77 8.71 8.06
N GLY A 193 -11.45 7.92 8.89
CA GLY A 193 -11.77 6.54 8.55
C GLY A 193 -10.95 5.49 9.28
N TYR A 194 -11.15 4.25 8.85
CA TYR A 194 -10.43 3.11 9.37
C TYR A 194 -9.27 2.78 8.43
N PRO A 195 -8.01 2.91 8.89
CA PRO A 195 -6.86 2.60 8.06
C PRO A 195 -6.73 1.08 7.91
N SER A 196 -6.35 0.65 6.72
CA SER A 196 -6.01 -0.73 6.39
C SER A 196 -4.73 -0.74 5.57
N CYS A 197 -3.68 -1.36 6.10
CA CYS A 197 -2.46 -1.66 5.38
C CYS A 197 -2.74 -2.71 4.31
N GLN A 198 -2.46 -2.38 3.07
CA GLN A 198 -2.80 -3.17 1.90
C GLN A 198 -1.58 -3.25 0.99
N SER A 199 -1.47 -4.34 0.26
CA SER A 199 -0.38 -4.61 -0.67
C SER A 199 -0.91 -4.98 -2.04
N TRP A 200 -0.11 -4.75 -3.07
CA TRP A 200 -0.40 -5.15 -4.44
C TRP A 200 0.85 -5.73 -5.07
N ASN A 201 0.70 -6.85 -5.78
CA ASN A 201 1.80 -7.65 -6.31
C ASN A 201 2.39 -7.11 -7.64
N GLY A 202 1.89 -5.99 -8.17
CA GLY A 202 2.35 -5.45 -9.45
C GLY A 202 1.66 -6.03 -10.68
N GLU A 203 0.70 -6.96 -10.51
CA GLU A 203 0.00 -7.60 -11.63
C GLU A 203 -1.34 -6.92 -11.96
N GLY A 204 -1.74 -6.99 -13.23
CA GLY A 204 -2.99 -6.44 -13.73
C GLY A 204 -2.86 -5.02 -14.27
N SER A 205 -3.95 -4.52 -14.88
CA SER A 205 -4.02 -3.17 -15.46
C SER A 205 -4.29 -2.08 -14.43
N ARG A 206 -4.73 -2.46 -13.23
CA ARG A 206 -4.99 -1.59 -12.07
C ARG A 206 -4.49 -2.27 -10.79
N PRO A 207 -4.19 -1.51 -9.73
CA PRO A 207 -3.84 -2.11 -8.44
C PRO A 207 -4.98 -2.98 -7.92
N ASN A 208 -4.66 -4.20 -7.54
CA ASN A 208 -5.57 -5.10 -6.84
C ASN A 208 -5.08 -5.28 -5.40
N TRP A 209 -5.62 -4.45 -4.50
CA TRP A 209 -5.18 -4.36 -3.12
C TRP A 209 -5.62 -5.57 -2.29
N THR A 210 -4.69 -6.12 -1.50
CA THR A 210 -4.94 -7.20 -0.55
C THR A 210 -4.18 -6.99 0.75
N ASP A 211 -4.81 -7.34 1.88
CA ASP A 211 -4.22 -7.30 3.21
C ASP A 211 -3.38 -8.55 3.51
N TYR A 212 -3.30 -9.48 2.55
CA TYR A 212 -2.53 -10.71 2.69
C TYR A 212 -1.08 -10.40 3.07
N GLY A 213 -0.61 -11.00 4.17
CA GLY A 213 0.75 -10.82 4.68
C GLY A 213 1.01 -9.50 5.41
N CYS A 214 0.06 -8.58 5.46
CA CYS A 214 0.19 -7.27 6.10
C CYS A 214 -0.74 -7.14 7.32
N GLU A 215 -0.18 -6.69 8.44
CA GLU A 215 -0.93 -6.40 9.67
C GLU A 215 -1.04 -4.89 9.87
N THR A 216 -2.23 -4.40 10.21
CA THR A 216 -2.47 -2.99 10.53
C THR A 216 -2.54 -2.79 12.03
N ILE A 217 -1.66 -1.95 12.57
CA ILE A 217 -1.63 -1.59 13.99
C ILE A 217 -1.89 -0.09 14.10
N GLN A 218 -3.01 0.29 14.68
CA GLN A 218 -3.41 1.69 14.85
C GLN A 218 -3.33 2.08 16.34
N LYS A 219 -2.68 3.21 16.63
CA LYS A 219 -2.60 3.81 17.97
C LYS A 219 -2.80 5.33 17.87
N GLY A 220 -4.05 5.77 18.07
CA GLY A 220 -4.42 7.17 17.82
C GLY A 220 -4.16 7.56 16.36
N ASN A 221 -3.40 8.63 16.15
CA ASN A 221 -3.00 9.10 14.80
C ASN A 221 -1.75 8.39 14.25
N ASN A 222 -1.25 7.35 14.94
CA ASN A 222 -0.12 6.56 14.48
C ASN A 222 -0.62 5.27 13.84
N ILE A 223 -0.13 4.95 12.65
CA ILE A 223 -0.42 3.71 11.93
C ILE A 223 0.91 3.00 11.69
N THR A 224 0.97 1.71 12.01
CA THR A 224 2.08 0.83 11.67
C THR A 224 1.57 -0.33 10.85
N CYS A 225 2.10 -0.49 9.64
CA CYS A 225 1.94 -1.70 8.84
C CYS A 225 3.10 -2.64 9.09
N ARG A 226 2.84 -3.92 9.32
CA ARG A 226 3.87 -4.97 9.36
C ARG A 226 3.62 -6.00 8.27
N CYS A 227 4.48 -6.05 7.27
CA CYS A 227 4.29 -6.89 6.08
C CYS A 227 5.36 -7.98 5.95
N SER A 228 4.96 -9.19 5.55
CA SER A 228 5.83 -10.37 5.45
C SER A 228 6.46 -10.57 4.05
N HIS A 229 6.32 -9.61 3.17
CA HIS A 229 6.78 -9.64 1.78
C HIS A 229 7.13 -8.24 1.33
N LEU A 230 7.83 -8.12 0.19
CA LEU A 230 8.20 -6.84 -0.43
C LEU A 230 7.49 -6.72 -1.78
N THR A 231 6.61 -5.73 -1.92
CA THR A 231 5.82 -5.43 -3.13
C THR A 231 5.46 -3.93 -3.15
N PHE A 232 4.29 -3.57 -3.70
CA PHE A 232 3.65 -2.28 -3.51
C PHE A 232 2.79 -2.30 -2.24
N PHE A 233 2.71 -1.15 -1.56
CA PHE A 233 2.00 -0.96 -0.31
C PHE A 233 1.27 0.38 -0.31
N ALA A 234 0.08 0.38 0.28
CA ALA A 234 -0.71 1.57 0.54
C ALA A 234 -1.45 1.40 1.85
N ILE A 235 -1.74 2.53 2.51
CA ILE A 235 -2.74 2.56 3.59
C ILE A 235 -4.04 3.00 2.95
N LEU A 236 -5.00 2.09 2.82
CA LEU A 236 -6.34 2.43 2.37
C LEU A 236 -7.17 2.94 3.54
N LEU A 237 -7.98 3.97 3.30
CA LEU A 237 -8.93 4.49 4.27
C LEU A 237 -10.32 3.98 3.90
N ALA A 238 -10.86 3.11 4.75
CA ALA A 238 -12.29 2.85 4.69
C ALA A 238 -13.02 4.05 5.31
N PRO A 239 -14.06 4.60 4.66
CA PRO A 239 -14.81 5.71 5.22
C PRO A 239 -15.29 5.35 6.63
N PRO A 240 -15.21 6.30 7.60
CA PRO A 240 -15.64 6.04 8.97
C PRO A 240 -17.14 5.81 8.95
N ASN A 241 -17.55 4.54 8.88
CA ASN A 241 -18.94 4.12 8.84
C ASN A 241 -19.80 4.88 7.82
N VAL A 242 -19.87 4.38 6.58
CA VAL A 242 -21.20 4.23 5.98
C VAL A 242 -21.87 3.05 6.69
N THR A 243 -22.10 3.17 8.00
CA THR A 243 -23.16 2.37 8.61
C THR A 243 -24.40 2.83 7.87
N ILE A 244 -24.89 2.03 6.92
CA ILE A 244 -26.31 2.09 6.57
C ILE A 244 -26.98 2.06 7.93
N SER A 245 -27.57 3.17 8.34
CA SER A 245 -28.00 3.29 9.74
C SER A 245 -28.93 2.10 10.00
N SER A 246 -28.97 1.60 11.23
CA SER A 246 -29.92 0.53 11.56
C SER A 246 -31.35 0.91 11.14
N SER A 247 -31.66 2.21 11.05
CA SER A 247 -32.89 2.73 10.49
C SER A 247 -33.01 2.60 8.97
N ASP A 248 -31.96 2.84 8.19
CA ASP A 248 -31.97 2.70 6.73
C ASP A 248 -32.01 1.22 6.31
N LEU A 249 -31.25 0.36 6.98
CA LEU A 249 -31.29 -1.09 6.76
C LEU A 249 -32.70 -1.62 7.07
N LYS A 250 -33.26 -1.20 8.21
CA LYS A 250 -34.64 -1.53 8.58
C LYS A 250 -35.64 -0.99 7.55
N ASN A 251 -35.43 0.20 7.01
CA ASN A 251 -36.32 0.80 6.01
C ASN A 251 -36.26 0.02 4.69
N LEU A 252 -35.06 -0.31 4.20
CA LEU A 252 -34.87 -1.13 3.01
C LEU A 252 -35.46 -2.52 3.19
N THR A 253 -35.19 -3.20 4.32
CA THR A 253 -35.79 -4.51 4.62
C THR A 253 -37.31 -4.43 4.70
N THR A 254 -37.87 -3.36 5.28
CA THR A 254 -39.32 -3.16 5.35
C THR A 254 -39.92 -2.99 3.95
N ILE A 255 -39.30 -2.17 3.10
CA ILE A 255 -39.74 -1.97 1.71
C ILE A 255 -39.68 -3.28 0.92
N THR A 256 -38.58 -4.03 1.03
CA THR A 256 -38.44 -5.34 0.37
C THR A 256 -39.49 -6.33 0.88
N GLN A 257 -39.71 -6.41 2.19
CA GLN A 257 -40.69 -7.33 2.78
C GLN A 257 -42.12 -6.99 2.33
N VAL A 258 -42.47 -5.71 2.28
CA VAL A 258 -43.78 -5.25 1.78
C VAL A 258 -43.92 -5.52 0.28
N GLY A 259 -42.89 -5.22 -0.52
CA GLY A 259 -42.88 -5.47 -1.95
C GLY A 259 -43.00 -6.95 -2.30
N CYS A 260 -42.27 -7.82 -1.61
CA CYS A 260 -42.38 -9.27 -1.74
C CYS A 260 -43.76 -9.77 -1.30
N GLY A 261 -44.30 -9.26 -0.18
CA GLY A 261 -45.64 -9.62 0.30
C GLY A 261 -46.75 -9.27 -0.69
N PHE A 262 -46.75 -8.06 -1.24
CA PHE A 262 -47.71 -7.66 -2.28
C PHE A 262 -47.57 -8.49 -3.55
N SER A 263 -46.33 -8.76 -3.99
CA SER A 263 -46.07 -9.59 -5.17
C SER A 263 -46.64 -10.99 -4.97
N LEU A 264 -46.37 -11.64 -3.83
CA LEU A 264 -46.91 -12.95 -3.50
C LEU A 264 -48.44 -12.95 -3.43
N PHE A 265 -49.06 -11.91 -2.86
CA PHE A 265 -50.52 -11.78 -2.80
C PHE A 265 -51.17 -11.73 -4.19
N PHE A 266 -50.63 -10.92 -5.11
CA PHE A 266 -51.14 -10.85 -6.48
C PHE A 266 -50.91 -12.17 -7.23
N LEU A 267 -49.76 -12.82 -7.05
CA LEU A 267 -49.51 -14.16 -7.63
C LEU A 267 -50.52 -15.19 -7.10
N SER A 268 -50.86 -15.17 -5.80
CA SER A 268 -51.90 -16.03 -5.23
C SER A 268 -53.29 -15.79 -5.83
N ILE A 269 -53.69 -14.53 -6.04
CA ILE A 269 -54.97 -14.19 -6.67
C ILE A 269 -55.02 -14.76 -8.10
N VAL A 270 -53.95 -14.58 -8.88
CA VAL A 270 -53.90 -15.08 -10.26
C VAL A 270 -54.01 -16.61 -10.30
N LEU A 271 -53.31 -17.32 -9.40
CA LEU A 271 -53.41 -18.78 -9.29
C LEU A 271 -54.81 -19.25 -8.84
N PHE A 272 -55.43 -18.53 -7.92
CA PHE A 272 -56.79 -18.83 -7.43
C PHE A 272 -57.83 -18.64 -8.54
N MET A 273 -57.80 -17.49 -9.22
CA MET A 273 -58.69 -17.19 -10.35
C MET A 273 -58.51 -18.21 -11.47
N HIS A 274 -57.27 -18.58 -11.79
CA HIS A 274 -57.01 -19.63 -12.76
C HIS A 274 -57.62 -20.98 -12.35
N SER A 275 -57.56 -21.33 -11.07
CA SER A 275 -58.14 -22.57 -10.53
C SER A 275 -59.66 -22.60 -10.62
N LEU A 276 -60.34 -21.46 -10.37
CA LEU A 276 -61.80 -21.34 -10.54
C LEU A 276 -62.21 -21.38 -12.02
N LEU A 277 -61.43 -20.74 -12.89
CA LEU A 277 -61.65 -20.68 -14.33
C LEU A 277 -61.16 -21.93 -15.08
N ARG A 278 -60.66 -22.96 -14.38
CA ARG A 278 -60.19 -24.23 -14.97
C ARG A 278 -61.29 -24.98 -15.75
N LYS A 279 -62.56 -24.59 -15.61
CA LYS A 279 -63.68 -25.09 -16.43
C LYS A 279 -63.68 -24.57 -17.88
N THR A 280 -62.86 -23.57 -18.20
CA THR A 280 -62.64 -23.04 -19.55
C THR A 280 -61.30 -23.54 -20.11
N LYS A 281 -61.26 -23.98 -21.37
CA LYS A 281 -60.04 -24.51 -22.02
C LYS A 281 -58.92 -23.45 -22.00
N ALA A 282 -57.89 -23.67 -21.18
CA ALA A 282 -56.74 -22.78 -21.11
C ALA A 282 -55.87 -22.89 -22.37
N SER A 283 -55.42 -21.75 -22.90
CA SER A 283 -54.49 -21.72 -24.04
C SER A 283 -53.08 -22.15 -23.63
N ILE A 284 -52.25 -22.49 -24.62
CA ILE A 284 -50.83 -22.85 -24.40
C ILE A 284 -50.08 -21.71 -23.71
N SER A 285 -50.33 -20.47 -24.12
CA SER A 285 -49.71 -19.27 -23.52
C SER A 285 -50.09 -19.10 -22.04
N THR A 286 -51.35 -19.38 -21.68
CA THR A 286 -51.80 -19.34 -20.28
C THR A 286 -51.09 -20.39 -19.43
N ARG A 287 -50.87 -21.60 -19.96
CA ARG A 287 -50.12 -22.65 -19.24
C ARG A 287 -48.68 -22.23 -18.95
N ILE A 288 -47.99 -21.64 -19.93
CA ILE A 288 -46.62 -21.14 -19.75
C ILE A 288 -46.57 -20.04 -18.67
N LEU A 289 -47.51 -19.09 -18.72
CA LEU A 289 -47.61 -18.02 -17.73
C LEU A 289 -47.79 -18.56 -16.31
N ILE A 290 -48.57 -19.63 -16.12
CA ILE A 290 -48.79 -20.24 -14.80
C ILE A 290 -47.53 -20.95 -14.31
N TYR A 291 -46.81 -21.67 -15.16
CA TYR A 291 -45.55 -22.30 -14.75
C TYR A 291 -44.54 -21.25 -14.29
N LEU A 292 -44.48 -20.10 -14.95
CA LEU A 292 -43.64 -18.98 -14.52
C LEU A 292 -44.09 -18.40 -13.17
N ILE A 293 -45.40 -18.20 -12.97
CA ILE A 293 -45.95 -17.70 -11.70
C ILE A 293 -45.70 -18.68 -10.55
N VAL A 294 -45.83 -19.98 -10.78
CA VAL A 294 -45.52 -21.02 -9.78
C VAL A 294 -44.04 -21.03 -9.45
N ALA A 295 -43.16 -20.87 -10.44
CA ALA A 295 -41.72 -20.79 -10.23
C ALA A 295 -41.29 -19.53 -9.46
N LEU A 296 -42.00 -18.41 -9.62
CA LEU A 296 -41.74 -17.15 -8.90
C LEU A 296 -42.33 -17.13 -7.48
N TYR A 297 -43.26 -18.05 -7.17
CA TYR A 297 -43.90 -18.15 -5.86
C TYR A 297 -43.10 -19.02 -4.88
N CYS A 298 -42.28 -19.96 -5.38
CA CYS A 298 -41.35 -20.78 -4.61
C CYS A 298 -40.01 -20.07 -4.40
#